data_AF-R7YH10-F1
#
_entry.id   AF-R7YH10-F1
#
_cell.length_a   1.000
_cell.length_b   1.000
_cell.length_c   1.000
_cell.angle_alpha   90.00
_cell.angle_beta   90.00
_cell.angle_gamma   90.00
#
_symmetry.space_group_name_H-M   'P 1'
#
loop_
_entity.id
_entity.type
_entity.pdbx_description
1 polymer ?
#
loop_
_entity_poly.entity_id
_entity_poly.type
_entity_poly.pdbx_seq_one_letter_code
_entity_poly.pdbx_strand_id
1 'polypeptide(L)'
;MAFMQKTAVNVVLGAMTTGKPGPVAARHGFSEAECAPRWMMHDSLLKREKGDAVIIGVSSTKHLEENLADMEKGPLPEEVLQALDAGWERERGEAGSYWH
;
A
#
# COMPACT_ATOMS: atom_id res chain seq x y z
N MET A 1 20.03 -15.57 -5.82
CA MET A 1 19.29 -14.96 -4.70
C MET A 1 18.07 -14.27 -5.30
N ALA A 2 16.90 -14.88 -5.22
CA ALA A 2 15.69 -14.36 -5.88
C ALA A 2 15.25 -13.08 -5.16
N PHE A 3 15.28 -11.96 -5.87
CA PHE A 3 14.72 -10.70 -5.41
C PHE A 3 13.20 -10.87 -5.39
N MET A 4 12.67 -11.25 -4.25
CA MET A 4 11.27 -11.63 -4.10
C MET A 4 10.43 -10.35 -4.14
N GLN A 5 9.74 -10.16 -5.27
CA GLN A 5 8.97 -8.97 -5.58
C GLN A 5 7.84 -8.82 -4.55
N LYS A 6 7.93 -7.80 -3.67
CA LYS A 6 6.78 -7.34 -2.88
C LYS A 6 5.76 -6.79 -3.89
N THR A 7 4.83 -7.62 -4.35
CA THR A 7 3.81 -7.16 -5.29
C THR A 7 2.82 -6.27 -4.53
N ALA A 8 2.75 -5.02 -4.99
CA ALA A 8 1.84 -3.95 -4.56
C ALA A 8 0.36 -4.36 -4.35
N VAL A 9 -0.06 -5.50 -4.89
CA VAL A 9 -1.46 -5.91 -4.98
C VAL A 9 -2.01 -6.48 -3.67
N ASN A 10 -1.19 -7.16 -2.86
CA ASN A 10 -1.71 -7.93 -1.71
C ASN A 10 -1.59 -7.23 -0.35
N VAL A 11 -0.71 -6.22 -0.21
CA VAL A 11 -0.67 -5.39 1.01
C VAL A 11 -1.87 -4.42 1.06
N VAL A 12 -2.33 -3.98 -0.12
CA VAL A 12 -3.39 -2.96 -0.24
C VAL A 12 -4.79 -3.56 -0.12
N LEU A 13 -5.02 -4.81 -0.56
CA LEU A 13 -6.36 -5.41 -0.47
C LEU A 13 -6.77 -5.76 0.96
N GLY A 14 -5.85 -6.27 1.79
CA GLY A 14 -6.15 -6.69 3.17
C GLY A 14 -6.50 -5.53 4.11
N ALA A 15 -5.93 -4.35 3.86
CA ALA A 15 -6.21 -3.12 4.61
C ALA A 15 -7.54 -2.46 4.14
N MET A 16 -7.96 -2.67 2.89
CA MET A 16 -9.21 -2.09 2.41
C MET A 16 -10.46 -2.93 2.70
N THR A 17 -10.35 -4.22 3.02
CA THR A 17 -11.51 -5.07 3.32
C THR A 17 -12.08 -4.89 4.72
N THR A 18 -11.30 -4.38 5.69
CA THR A 18 -11.77 -4.31 7.09
C THR A 18 -12.37 -2.95 7.48
N GLY A 19 -12.11 -1.89 6.70
CA GLY A 19 -12.67 -0.55 6.94
C GLY A 19 -12.33 0.08 8.30
N LYS A 20 -11.39 -0.51 9.06
CA LYS A 20 -10.93 -0.03 10.36
C LYS A 20 -9.41 0.07 10.33
N PRO A 21 -8.82 1.24 10.64
CA PRO A 21 -7.38 1.35 10.67
C PRO A 21 -6.80 0.39 11.70
N GLY A 22 -5.79 -0.38 11.30
CA GLY A 22 -4.96 -1.15 12.21
C GLY A 22 -4.42 -0.26 13.33
N PRO A 23 -4.14 -0.82 14.52
CA PRO A 23 -3.84 -0.03 15.71
C PRO A 23 -2.62 0.88 15.53
N VAL A 24 -1.67 0.51 14.67
CA VAL A 24 -0.48 1.32 14.40
C VAL A 24 -0.82 2.54 13.54
N ALA A 25 -1.50 2.37 12.40
CA ALA A 25 -1.91 3.49 11.55
C ALA A 25 -2.81 4.48 12.31
N ALA A 26 -3.74 3.97 13.11
CA ALA A 26 -4.65 4.78 13.92
C ALA A 26 -3.91 5.67 14.95
N ARG A 27 -2.82 5.18 15.57
CA ARG A 27 -1.99 5.98 16.50
C ARG A 27 -1.34 7.18 15.83
N HIS A 28 -1.05 7.08 14.53
CA HIS A 28 -0.51 8.17 13.72
C HIS A 28 -1.60 9.04 13.06
N GLY A 29 -2.88 8.75 13.32
CA GLY A 29 -4.00 9.45 12.72
C GLY A 29 -4.21 9.14 11.24
N PHE A 30 -3.62 8.07 10.72
CA PHE A 30 -3.78 7.66 9.33
C PHE A 30 -4.89 6.64 9.18
N SER A 31 -5.59 6.74 8.06
CA SER A 31 -6.41 5.63 7.58
C SER A 31 -5.54 4.62 6.84
N GLU A 32 -6.01 3.37 6.77
CA GLU A 32 -5.37 2.36 5.93
C GLU A 32 -5.42 2.72 4.44
N ALA A 33 -6.51 3.38 4.01
CA ALA A 33 -6.67 3.91 2.66
C ALA A 33 -5.62 4.97 2.31
N GLU A 34 -5.18 5.78 3.28
CA GLU A 34 -4.07 6.74 3.12
C GLU A 34 -2.70 6.06 3.12
N CYS A 35 -2.51 5.01 3.92
CA CYS A 35 -1.23 4.32 4.02
C CYS A 35 -0.84 3.66 2.69
N ALA A 36 -1.80 3.06 1.98
CA ALA A 36 -1.56 2.36 0.73
C ALA A 36 -0.92 3.22 -0.39
N PRO A 37 -1.50 4.36 -0.81
CA PRO A 37 -0.91 5.23 -1.83
C PRO A 37 0.43 5.81 -1.40
N ARG A 38 0.58 6.20 -0.12
CA ARG A 38 1.86 6.71 0.40
C ARG A 38 2.96 5.64 0.34
N TRP A 39 2.66 4.41 0.77
CA TRP A 39 3.59 3.29 0.66
C TRP A 39 3.96 3.00 -0.80
N MET A 40 3.00 3.06 -1.72
CA MET A 40 3.24 2.83 -3.14
C MET A 40 4.26 3.82 -3.73
N MET A 41 4.14 5.09 -3.35
CA MET A 41 4.95 6.17 -3.93
C MET A 41 6.36 6.26 -3.34
N HIS A 42 6.55 5.84 -2.08
CA HIS A 42 7.82 6.07 -1.37
C HIS A 42 8.57 4.79 -0.96
N ASP A 43 7.86 3.68 -0.71
CA ASP A 43 8.41 2.48 -0.07
C ASP A 43 8.27 1.20 -0.93
N SER A 44 7.65 1.31 -2.10
CA SER A 44 7.57 0.22 -3.07
C SER A 44 8.86 0.05 -3.87
N LEU A 45 8.90 -0.98 -4.70
CA LEU A 45 10.00 -1.20 -5.66
C LEU A 45 9.83 -0.41 -6.97
N LEU A 46 8.75 0.36 -7.12
CA LEU A 46 8.44 1.13 -8.33
C LEU A 46 9.41 2.31 -8.47
N LYS A 47 9.85 2.53 -9.72
CA LYS A 47 10.84 3.56 -10.06
C LYS A 47 10.32 4.44 -11.18
N ARG A 48 10.03 5.69 -10.86
CA ARG A 48 9.52 6.68 -11.82
C ARG A 48 10.48 6.87 -12.98
N GLU A 49 11.79 6.84 -12.73
CA GLU A 49 12.85 6.96 -13.73
C GLU A 49 12.88 5.79 -14.73
N LYS A 50 12.25 4.66 -14.38
CA LYS A 50 12.08 3.50 -15.27
C LYS A 50 10.77 3.53 -16.05
N GLY A 51 9.94 4.56 -15.84
CA GLY A 51 8.61 4.65 -16.42
C GLY A 51 7.56 3.82 -15.66
N ASP A 52 7.86 3.35 -14.44
CA ASP A 52 6.87 2.66 -13.62
C ASP A 52 5.76 3.63 -13.19
N ALA A 53 4.52 3.16 -13.22
CA ALA A 53 3.35 3.94 -12.86
C ALA A 53 2.34 3.10 -12.06
N VAL A 54 1.52 3.79 -11.27
CA VAL A 54 0.44 3.19 -10.48
C VAL A 54 -0.88 3.39 -11.22
N ILE A 55 -1.63 2.31 -11.43
CA ILE A 55 -3.00 2.37 -11.95
C ILE A 55 -3.95 2.37 -10.76
N ILE A 56 -4.81 3.38 -10.66
CA ILE A 56 -5.78 3.52 -9.58
C ILE A 56 -7.17 3.12 -10.09
N GLY A 57 -7.79 2.14 -9.42
CA GLY A 57 -9.19 1.80 -9.61
C GLY A 57 -10.05 2.36 -8.46
N VAL A 58 -11.03 3.20 -8.77
CA VAL A 58 -11.97 3.78 -7.79
C VAL A 58 -13.39 3.77 -8.32
N SER A 59 -14.36 3.63 -7.41
CA SER A 59 -15.79 3.61 -7.72
C SER A 59 -16.48 4.97 -7.56
N SER A 60 -15.75 6.00 -7.10
CA SER A 60 -16.26 7.37 -6.97
C SER A 60 -15.16 8.39 -7.23
N THR A 61 -15.56 9.59 -7.66
CA THR A 61 -14.64 10.72 -7.86
C THR A 61 -14.03 11.20 -6.55
N LYS A 62 -14.79 11.14 -5.45
CA LYS A 62 -14.28 11.47 -4.11
C LYS A 62 -13.08 10.59 -3.73
N HIS A 63 -13.19 9.27 -3.90
CA HIS A 63 -12.08 8.35 -3.63
C HIS A 63 -10.89 8.59 -4.57
N LEU A 64 -11.14 9.03 -5.80
CA LEU A 64 -10.05 9.42 -6.72
C LEU A 64 -9.27 10.59 -6.14
N GLU A 65 -9.96 11.67 -5.76
CA GLU A 65 -9.35 12.89 -5.24
C GLU A 65 -8.59 12.63 -3.93
N GLU A 66 -9.16 11.85 -3.01
CA GLU A 66 -8.51 11.45 -1.76
C GLU A 66 -7.24 10.63 -2.02
N ASN A 67 -7.29 9.62 -2.89
CA ASN A 67 -6.12 8.80 -3.24
C ASN A 67 -5.02 9.62 -3.91
N LEU A 68 -5.37 10.53 -4.82
CA LEU A 68 -4.41 11.40 -5.49
C LEU A 68 -3.73 12.35 -4.49
N ALA A 69 -4.50 12.95 -3.58
CA ALA A 69 -3.95 13.78 -2.51
C ALA A 69 -3.01 12.99 -1.60
N ASP A 70 -3.35 11.74 -1.28
CA ASP A 70 -2.50 10.88 -0.45
C ASP A 70 -1.21 10.44 -1.16
N MET A 71 -1.20 10.28 -2.48
CA MET A 71 0.01 10.01 -3.26
C MET A 71 1.02 11.15 -3.23
N GLU A 72 0.56 12.40 -3.05
CA GLU A 72 1.43 13.58 -2.94
C GLU A 72 2.01 13.77 -1.54
N LYS A 73 1.47 13.08 -0.53
CA LYS A 73 2.01 13.13 0.83
C LYS A 73 3.37 12.44 0.91
N GLY A 74 4.12 12.76 1.97
CA GLY A 74 5.44 12.19 2.23
C GLY A 74 5.41 10.72 2.68
N PRO A 75 6.61 10.14 2.91
CA PRO A 75 6.76 8.75 3.35
C PRO A 75 6.02 8.48 4.67
N LEU A 76 5.70 7.22 4.91
CA LEU A 76 5.10 6.80 6.19
C LEU A 76 6.16 6.74 7.29
N PRO A 77 5.77 6.93 8.57
CA PRO A 77 6.65 6.66 9.69
C PRO A 77 7.10 5.20 9.71
N GLU A 78 8.34 4.97 10.13
CA GLU A 78 8.97 3.64 10.22
C GLU A 78 8.10 2.61 10.97
N GLU A 79 7.42 3.02 12.04
CA GLU A 79 6.54 2.13 12.80
C GLU A 79 5.36 1.61 11.96
N VAL A 80 4.81 2.45 11.08
CA VAL A 80 3.73 2.06 10.15
C VAL A 80 4.29 1.10 9.09
N LEU A 81 5.49 1.36 8.57
CA LEU A 81 6.16 0.47 7.61
C LEU A 81 6.41 -0.92 8.19
N GLN A 82 6.89 -0.99 9.43
CA GLN A 82 7.11 -2.25 10.14
C GLN A 82 5.80 -3.02 10.34
N ALA A 83 4.70 -2.32 10.63
CA ALA A 83 3.39 -2.95 10.75
C ALA A 83 2.88 -3.51 9.41
N LEU A 84 3.10 -2.79 8.31
CA LEU A 84 2.78 -3.24 6.96
C LEU A 84 3.61 -4.46 6.55
N ASP A 85 4.93 -4.46 6.85
CA ASP A 85 5.82 -5.58 6.59
C ASP A 85 5.43 -6.83 7.41
N ALA A 86 5.08 -6.65 8.68
CA ALA A 86 4.59 -7.74 9.51
C ALA A 86 3.24 -8.30 8.99
N GLY A 87 2.38 -7.44 8.46
CA GLY A 87 1.15 -7.85 7.78
C GLY A 87 1.45 -8.68 6.53
N TRP A 88 2.37 -8.20 5.67
CA TRP A 88 2.80 -8.93 4.48
C TRP A 88 3.35 -10.33 4.80
N GLU A 89 4.23 -10.47 5.79
CA GLU A 89 4.81 -11.77 6.13
C GLU A 89 3.77 -12.80 6.60
N ARG A 90 2.64 -12.35 7.14
CA ARG A 90 1.53 -13.23 7.52
C ARG A 90 0.71 -13.69 6.31
N GLU A 91 0.45 -12.80 5.36
CA GLU A 91 -0.48 -13.04 4.26
C GLU A 91 0.19 -13.54 2.98
N ARG A 92 1.52 -13.39 2.85
CA ARG A 92 2.27 -13.75 1.64
C ARG A 92 2.12 -15.22 1.20
N GLY A 93 1.75 -16.12 2.10
CA GLY A 93 1.51 -17.53 1.79
C GLY A 93 0.24 -17.75 0.95
N GLU A 94 -0.73 -16.85 1.08
CA GLU A 94 -2.00 -16.85 0.34
C GLU A 94 -1.92 -16.07 -0.98
N ALA A 95 -0.79 -15.39 -1.23
CA ALA A 95 -0.55 -14.64 -2.45
C ALA A 95 -0.35 -15.59 -3.64
N GLY A 96 -1.37 -15.72 -4.48
CA GLY A 96 -1.27 -16.42 -5.76
C GLY A 96 -0.26 -15.78 -6.72
N SER A 97 0.22 -16.56 -7.70
CA SER A 97 1.05 -16.04 -8.79
C SER A 97 0.32 -14.93 -9.57
N TYR A 98 1.05 -13.90 -9.98
CA TYR A 98 0.48 -12.78 -10.76
C TYR A 98 0.34 -13.09 -12.27
N TRP A 99 0.70 -14.30 -12.69
CA TRP A 99 0.63 -14.76 -14.07
C TRP A 99 -0.13 -16.10 -14.14
N HIS A 100 -0.73 -16.37 -15.29
CA HIS A 100 -1.50 -17.57 -15.58
C HIS A 100 -1.02 -18.19 -16.89
#